data_AF-A0A3D2NWG9-F1
#
_entry.id   AF-A0A3D2NWG9-F1
#
_cell.length_a   1.000
_cell.length_b   1.000
_cell.length_c   1.000
_cell.angle_alpha   90.00
_cell.angle_beta   90.00
_cell.angle_gamma   90.00
#
_symmetry.space_group_name_H-M   'P 1'
#
loop_
_entity.id
_entity.type
_entity.pdbx_description
1 polymer ?
#
loop_
_entity_poly.entity_id
_entity_poly.type
_entity_poly.pdbx_seq_one_letter_code
_entity_poly.pdbx_strand_id
1 'polypeptide(L)'
;MPKRKPYIYFARDLQVSVFPQYLIIDLWNVGYTEYRGMLAGIGMANREKVLEYFIKPAEWKRFQQFHQKCVEQDRSYMIKKASRAFQAVRRLNEFSERQIWKKDLSRLPNAKLAEIYKRFVELDTPCYAYGNVIFALEFGEGAYFSPRVRKILEKRAPARFKEYYGVLAGMPKKTVFYQQSLDLLEISYRVCKHKTLLRLFTRASPQEIVAELRKHHPRILREFQRQQRAYHWLFHSWEGPVMTVEDFILSAKDILKKGNVVAKLREKRHELEKLQKAQERIMRELHFVPYERWLLKMAQFAMWFQPYRKARQFKSCWHLGKYFTEVGKRLHISADQVRYLAHDEVVKALRSGKADADEINRRRKLFIYYYRGRKRTILSGSDAQHFIDDSIDVPKVKKLSTMHGMPAWHGVARGKVRIVNSLQQATHFAKGEILVSYATNPLLVPAMRQAGAILTEEGGMTCHAAIMARELNVPCVVGIHGIVEMFKDGDRVAVDAAKGIVKRIT
;
A
#
# COMPACT_ATOMS: atom_id res chain seq x y z
N MET A 1 29.32 23.64 16.81
CA MET A 1 28.36 23.61 15.67
C MET A 1 27.44 22.41 15.83
N PRO A 2 26.11 22.54 15.71
CA PRO A 2 25.23 21.37 15.74
C PRO A 2 25.64 20.39 14.63
N LYS A 3 25.86 19.12 14.97
CA LYS A 3 26.18 18.07 13.98
C LYS A 3 25.05 18.04 12.96
N ARG A 4 25.37 18.31 11.69
CA ARG A 4 24.39 18.25 10.60
C ARG A 4 23.94 16.80 10.45
N LYS A 5 22.66 16.54 10.73
CA LYS A 5 22.10 15.20 10.64
C LYS A 5 22.04 14.76 9.18
N PRO A 6 22.65 13.62 8.80
CA PRO A 6 22.84 13.26 7.39
C PRO A 6 21.60 12.65 6.71
N TYR A 7 20.63 12.14 7.47
CA TYR A 7 19.45 11.46 6.94
C TYR A 7 18.18 12.28 7.15
N ILE A 8 17.21 12.13 6.25
CA ILE A 8 15.83 12.60 6.42
C ILE A 8 14.87 11.41 6.26
N TYR A 9 13.69 11.48 6.87
CA TYR A 9 12.59 10.59 6.50
C TYR A 9 12.05 10.98 5.12
N PHE A 10 11.74 9.98 4.28
CA PHE A 10 11.20 10.23 2.94
C PHE A 10 9.94 9.40 2.60
N ALA A 11 9.65 8.35 3.35
CA ALA A 11 8.44 7.55 3.18
C ALA A 11 8.07 6.83 4.49
N ARG A 12 6.78 6.64 4.73
CA ARG A 12 6.26 5.91 5.89
C ARG A 12 5.19 4.90 5.44
N ASP A 13 5.22 3.71 6.03
CA ASP A 13 4.34 2.59 5.68
C ASP A 13 3.73 2.00 6.97
N LEU A 14 2.39 1.90 7.02
CA LEU A 14 1.66 1.44 8.22
C LEU A 14 1.28 -0.03 8.20
N GLN A 15 1.44 -0.67 9.36
CA GLN A 15 1.10 -2.08 9.58
C GLN A 15 1.73 -3.01 8.53
N VAL A 16 2.94 -2.64 8.08
CA VAL A 16 3.66 -3.41 7.08
C VAL A 16 4.55 -4.41 7.81
N SER A 17 4.49 -5.67 7.39
CA SER A 17 5.45 -6.66 7.85
C SER A 17 6.85 -6.21 7.46
N VAL A 18 7.78 -6.29 8.42
CA VAL A 18 9.18 -5.92 8.23
C VAL A 18 9.81 -6.73 7.10
N PHE A 19 9.44 -8.00 6.99
CA PHE A 19 9.61 -8.74 5.74
C PHE A 19 8.50 -8.34 4.75
N PRO A 20 8.78 -7.97 3.48
CA PRO A 20 10.04 -8.12 2.74
C PRO A 20 10.91 -6.85 2.69
N GLN A 21 10.67 -5.86 3.54
CA GLN A 21 11.31 -4.54 3.44
C GLN A 21 12.83 -4.58 3.61
N TYR A 22 13.38 -5.60 4.28
CA TYR A 22 14.83 -5.85 4.31
C TYR A 22 15.43 -5.93 2.90
N LEU A 23 14.72 -6.53 1.93
CA LEU A 23 15.16 -6.60 0.53
C LEU A 23 15.32 -5.23 -0.09
N ILE A 24 14.45 -4.27 0.26
CA ILE A 24 14.55 -2.93 -0.30
C ILE A 24 15.88 -2.32 0.11
N ILE A 25 16.24 -2.40 1.39
CA ILE A 25 17.49 -1.81 1.89
C ILE A 25 18.71 -2.60 1.41
N ASP A 26 18.64 -3.92 1.38
CA ASP A 26 19.72 -4.80 0.92
C ASP A 26 20.03 -4.61 -0.56
N LEU A 27 19.00 -4.46 -1.39
CA LEU A 27 19.14 -4.20 -2.82
C LEU A 27 20.05 -2.98 -3.04
N TRP A 28 19.71 -1.83 -2.45
CA TRP A 28 20.42 -0.59 -2.73
C TRP A 28 21.89 -0.58 -2.27
N ASN A 29 22.20 -1.37 -1.25
CA ASN A 29 23.50 -1.39 -0.61
C ASN A 29 24.42 -2.51 -1.10
N VAL A 30 23.88 -3.73 -1.30
CA VAL A 30 24.66 -4.95 -1.55
C VAL A 30 24.16 -5.74 -2.75
N GLY A 31 22.94 -5.50 -3.24
CA GLY A 31 22.21 -6.41 -4.14
C GLY A 31 21.83 -5.86 -5.52
N TYR A 32 21.81 -6.75 -6.51
CA TYR A 32 21.56 -6.49 -7.95
C TYR A 32 22.61 -5.57 -8.61
N THR A 33 23.46 -6.18 -9.46
CA THR A 33 24.66 -5.57 -10.07
C THR A 33 24.41 -4.20 -10.71
N GLU A 34 23.21 -3.98 -11.24
CA GLU A 34 22.85 -2.76 -11.96
C GLU A 34 22.74 -1.50 -11.07
N TYR A 35 22.43 -1.63 -9.76
CA TYR A 35 22.18 -0.48 -8.88
C TYR A 35 23.03 -0.47 -7.61
N ARG A 36 24.00 -1.38 -7.54
CA ARG A 36 24.83 -1.60 -6.36
C ARG A 36 25.54 -0.30 -5.95
N GLY A 37 25.27 0.17 -4.74
CA GLY A 37 25.92 1.34 -4.15
C GLY A 37 25.40 2.69 -4.65
N MET A 38 24.32 2.72 -5.44
CA MET A 38 23.71 3.99 -5.87
C MET A 38 22.94 4.70 -4.76
N LEU A 39 22.48 3.96 -3.74
CA LEU A 39 21.68 4.43 -2.61
C LEU A 39 22.21 3.83 -1.30
N ALA A 40 23.50 4.01 -1.03
CA ALA A 40 24.18 3.41 0.12
C ALA A 40 23.76 3.98 1.49
N GLY A 41 23.07 5.11 1.47
CA GLY A 41 22.55 5.87 2.60
C GLY A 41 21.05 5.73 2.77
N ILE A 42 20.43 4.65 2.28
CA ILE A 42 19.05 4.30 2.60
C ILE A 42 19.00 3.35 3.80
N GLY A 43 18.03 3.54 4.67
CA GLY A 43 17.72 2.65 5.78
C GLY A 43 16.24 2.69 6.14
N MET A 44 15.85 1.90 7.13
CA MET A 44 14.51 1.92 7.70
C MET A 44 14.57 1.94 9.23
N ALA A 45 13.58 2.58 9.83
CA ALA A 45 13.22 2.44 11.24
C ALA A 45 11.89 1.71 11.33
N ASN A 46 11.73 0.85 12.34
CA ASN A 46 10.44 0.30 12.71
C ASN A 46 10.10 0.77 14.13
N ARG A 47 8.96 1.42 14.30
CA ARG A 47 8.35 1.73 15.60
C ARG A 47 7.01 1.02 15.68
N GLU A 48 6.92 -0.07 16.42
CA GLU A 48 5.65 -0.78 16.66
C GLU A 48 4.83 -1.06 15.38
N LYS A 49 5.46 -1.60 14.33
CA LYS A 49 4.88 -1.87 12.99
C LYS A 49 4.59 -0.64 12.11
N VAL A 50 5.08 0.54 12.51
CA VAL A 50 5.23 1.70 11.61
C VAL A 50 6.64 1.67 11.03
N LEU A 51 6.74 1.42 9.73
CA LEU A 51 8.02 1.45 9.01
C LEU A 51 8.26 2.84 8.44
N GLU A 52 9.40 3.42 8.78
CA GLU A 52 9.83 4.74 8.33
C GLU A 52 11.13 4.59 7.56
N TYR A 53 11.12 4.92 6.28
CA TYR A 53 12.31 4.89 5.45
C TYR A 53 13.04 6.22 5.55
N PHE A 54 14.35 6.14 5.77
CA PHE A 54 15.21 7.31 5.81
C PHE A 54 16.29 7.20 4.74
N ILE A 55 16.73 8.35 4.24
CA ILE A 55 17.69 8.43 3.14
C ILE A 55 18.55 9.68 3.26
N LYS A 56 19.75 9.64 2.68
CA LYS A 56 20.53 10.86 2.42
C LYS A 56 19.95 11.60 1.19
N PRO A 57 19.49 12.85 1.32
CA PRO A 57 18.83 13.58 0.23
C PRO A 57 19.64 13.63 -1.07
N ALA A 58 20.95 13.82 -0.96
CA ALA A 58 21.86 13.90 -2.11
C ALA A 58 21.92 12.59 -2.90
N GLU A 59 21.86 11.45 -2.22
CA GLU A 59 21.87 10.13 -2.89
C GLU A 59 20.55 9.86 -3.60
N TRP A 60 19.42 10.19 -2.98
CA TRP A 60 18.10 10.08 -3.62
C TRP A 60 18.03 10.92 -4.91
N LYS A 61 18.47 12.18 -4.83
CA LYS A 61 18.51 13.08 -5.98
C LYS A 61 19.38 12.52 -7.11
N ARG A 62 20.57 12.01 -6.80
CA ARG A 62 21.47 11.38 -7.79
C ARG A 62 20.82 10.15 -8.42
N PHE A 63 20.16 9.31 -7.63
CA PHE A 63 19.46 8.14 -8.11
C PHE A 63 18.34 8.50 -9.10
N GLN A 64 17.52 9.49 -8.76
CA GLN A 64 16.48 10.00 -9.67
C GLN A 64 17.10 10.56 -10.96
N GLN A 65 18.10 11.44 -10.85
CA GLN A 65 18.77 12.04 -12.02
C GLN A 65 19.35 11.01 -12.97
N PHE A 66 19.95 9.94 -12.44
CA PHE A 66 20.44 8.83 -13.26
C PHE A 66 19.32 8.21 -14.10
N HIS A 67 18.19 7.86 -13.46
CA HIS A 67 17.07 7.25 -14.18
C HIS A 67 16.36 8.20 -15.13
N GLN A 68 16.32 9.50 -14.80
CA GLN A 68 15.80 10.52 -15.71
C GLN A 68 16.65 10.59 -16.99
N LYS A 69 17.98 10.61 -16.87
CA LYS A 69 18.88 10.56 -18.03
C LYS A 69 18.68 9.31 -18.87
N CYS A 70 18.52 8.13 -18.23
CA CYS A 70 18.23 6.90 -18.96
C CYS A 70 16.91 6.98 -19.76
N VAL A 71 15.89 7.62 -19.19
CA VAL A 71 14.58 7.83 -19.86
C VAL A 71 14.69 8.82 -21.02
N GLU A 72 15.51 9.86 -20.87
CA GLU A 72 15.78 10.86 -21.91
C GLU A 72 16.55 10.25 -23.09
N GLN A 73 17.49 9.35 -22.82
CA GLN A 73 18.27 8.63 -23.84
C GLN A 73 17.47 7.50 -24.51
N ASP A 74 16.64 6.78 -23.76
CA ASP A 74 15.83 5.67 -24.25
C ASP A 74 14.41 5.72 -23.68
N ARG A 75 13.47 6.17 -24.53
CA ARG A 75 12.03 6.24 -24.16
C ARG A 75 11.40 4.89 -23.82
N SER A 76 12.05 3.77 -24.17
CA SER A 76 11.62 2.42 -23.82
C SER A 76 12.19 1.92 -22.47
N TYR A 77 13.12 2.66 -21.85
CA TYR A 77 13.81 2.29 -20.62
C TYR A 77 12.84 1.83 -19.52
N MET A 78 11.82 2.65 -19.24
CA MET A 78 10.82 2.35 -18.19
C MET A 78 10.05 1.06 -18.49
N ILE A 79 9.66 0.85 -19.75
CA ILE A 79 8.93 -0.35 -20.20
C ILE A 79 9.83 -1.59 -20.11
N LYS A 80 11.11 -1.48 -20.45
CA LYS A 80 12.10 -2.56 -20.28
C LYS A 80 12.23 -2.96 -18.80
N LYS A 81 12.31 -1.99 -17.88
CA LYS A 81 12.33 -2.26 -16.42
C LYS A 81 11.03 -2.92 -15.95
N ALA A 82 9.88 -2.43 -16.38
CA ALA A 82 8.60 -3.03 -16.04
C ALA A 82 8.47 -4.48 -16.53
N SER A 83 8.93 -4.76 -17.76
CA SER A 83 8.94 -6.11 -18.32
C SER A 83 9.76 -7.08 -17.47
N ARG A 84 10.97 -6.67 -17.05
CA ARG A 84 11.81 -7.47 -16.15
C ARG A 84 11.17 -7.70 -14.78
N ALA A 85 10.52 -6.68 -14.21
CA ALA A 85 9.76 -6.82 -12.97
C ALA A 85 8.61 -7.83 -13.12
N PHE A 86 7.87 -7.81 -14.24
CA PHE A 86 6.79 -8.78 -14.47
C PHE A 86 7.29 -10.21 -14.62
N GLN A 87 8.39 -10.41 -15.34
CA GLN A 87 9.02 -11.74 -15.44
C GLN A 87 9.53 -12.23 -14.08
N ALA A 88 10.09 -11.36 -13.26
CA ALA A 88 10.52 -11.68 -11.89
C ALA A 88 9.33 -12.12 -11.02
N VAL A 89 8.26 -11.34 -10.99
CA VAL A 89 7.05 -11.66 -10.21
C VAL A 89 6.38 -12.95 -10.67
N ARG A 90 6.37 -13.23 -11.98
CA ARG A 90 5.86 -14.49 -12.52
C ARG A 90 6.65 -15.69 -11.99
N ARG A 91 7.99 -15.63 -12.10
CA ARG A 91 8.89 -16.68 -11.58
C ARG A 91 8.76 -16.86 -10.07
N LEU A 92 8.66 -15.78 -9.32
CA LEU A 92 8.45 -15.81 -7.87
C LEU A 92 7.14 -16.53 -7.51
N ASN A 93 6.04 -16.21 -8.20
CA ASN A 93 4.74 -16.84 -7.97
C ASN A 93 4.74 -18.33 -8.34
N GLU A 94 5.35 -18.71 -9.46
CA GLU A 94 5.48 -20.12 -9.86
C GLU A 94 6.31 -20.90 -8.84
N PHE A 95 7.41 -20.31 -8.37
CA PHE A 95 8.26 -20.91 -7.35
C PHE A 95 7.53 -21.06 -6.01
N SER A 96 6.93 -19.98 -5.49
CA SER A 96 6.26 -20.01 -4.19
C SER A 96 5.05 -20.96 -4.19
N GLU A 97 4.30 -21.03 -5.28
CA GLU A 97 3.21 -22.00 -5.46
C GLU A 97 3.74 -23.45 -5.37
N ARG A 98 4.78 -23.78 -6.15
CA ARG A 98 5.29 -25.16 -6.27
C ARG A 98 6.12 -25.62 -5.09
N GLN A 99 6.93 -24.73 -4.52
CA GLN A 99 7.95 -25.07 -3.51
C GLN A 99 7.51 -24.77 -2.08
N ILE A 100 6.51 -23.90 -1.89
CA ILE A 100 6.04 -23.51 -0.56
C ILE A 100 4.58 -23.92 -0.37
N TRP A 101 3.67 -23.42 -1.22
CA TRP A 101 2.24 -23.60 -1.01
C TRP A 101 1.79 -25.06 -1.15
N LYS A 102 2.15 -25.71 -2.26
CA LYS A 102 1.74 -27.11 -2.55
C LYS A 102 2.54 -28.18 -1.81
N LYS A 103 3.67 -27.84 -1.21
CA LYS A 103 4.51 -28.81 -0.48
C LYS A 103 4.13 -28.91 0.99
N ASP A 104 4.23 -30.10 1.55
CA ASP A 104 4.22 -30.30 2.99
C ASP A 104 5.59 -29.93 3.56
N LEU A 105 5.68 -28.76 4.18
CA LEU A 105 6.94 -28.21 4.68
C LEU A 105 7.41 -28.95 5.93
N SER A 106 6.51 -29.58 6.68
CA SER A 106 6.83 -30.31 7.92
C SER A 106 7.75 -31.50 7.68
N ARG A 107 7.67 -32.09 6.48
CA ARG A 107 8.50 -33.24 6.06
C ARG A 107 9.89 -32.85 5.54
N LEU A 108 10.16 -31.57 5.35
CA LEU A 108 11.45 -31.11 4.80
C LEU A 108 12.48 -30.90 5.91
N PRO A 109 13.76 -31.23 5.73
CA PRO A 109 14.80 -30.89 6.70
C PRO A 109 15.10 -29.38 6.70
N ASN A 110 15.68 -28.86 7.79
CA ASN A 110 16.01 -27.44 7.94
C ASN A 110 16.89 -26.90 6.80
N ALA A 111 17.86 -27.72 6.34
CA ALA A 111 18.71 -27.37 5.20
C ALA A 111 17.89 -27.06 3.93
N LYS A 112 16.83 -27.84 3.67
CA LYS A 112 15.97 -27.62 2.51
C LYS A 112 15.08 -26.39 2.68
N LEU A 113 14.58 -26.13 3.88
CA LEU A 113 13.84 -24.89 4.17
C LEU A 113 14.72 -23.64 3.99
N ALA A 114 15.99 -23.71 4.38
CA ALA A 114 16.95 -22.63 4.17
C ALA A 114 17.23 -22.37 2.67
N GLU A 115 17.38 -23.44 1.87
CA GLU A 115 17.54 -23.33 0.41
C GLU A 115 16.31 -22.69 -0.25
N ILE A 116 15.10 -23.14 0.13
CA ILE A 116 13.85 -22.59 -0.38
C ILE A 116 13.76 -21.09 -0.10
N TYR A 117 14.11 -20.66 1.12
CA TYR A 117 14.04 -19.26 1.50
C TYR A 117 15.09 -18.39 0.80
N LYS A 118 16.33 -18.88 0.70
CA LYS A 118 17.37 -18.20 -0.08
C LYS A 118 16.91 -18.00 -1.52
N ARG A 119 16.34 -19.05 -2.13
CA ARG A 119 15.82 -18.97 -3.49
C ARG A 119 14.62 -18.03 -3.63
N PHE A 120 13.73 -17.99 -2.64
CA PHE A 120 12.64 -17.02 -2.59
C PHE A 120 13.18 -15.58 -2.63
N VAL A 121 14.13 -15.27 -1.75
CA VAL A 121 14.77 -13.95 -1.66
C VAL A 121 15.45 -13.56 -2.97
N GLU A 122 16.20 -14.47 -3.60
CA GLU A 122 16.81 -14.25 -4.91
C GLU A 122 15.79 -13.89 -5.99
N LEU A 123 14.62 -14.54 -5.99
CA LEU A 123 13.56 -14.31 -6.98
C LEU A 123 12.75 -13.04 -6.70
N ASP A 124 12.61 -12.64 -5.44
CA ASP A 124 11.87 -11.44 -5.04
C ASP A 124 12.72 -10.15 -5.20
N THR A 125 14.04 -10.25 -5.02
CA THR A 125 14.99 -9.14 -5.19
C THR A 125 14.77 -8.33 -6.49
N PRO A 126 14.75 -8.94 -7.71
CA PRO A 126 14.52 -8.19 -8.94
C PRO A 126 13.13 -7.55 -9.03
N CYS A 127 12.13 -8.05 -8.29
CA CYS A 127 10.80 -7.41 -8.26
C CYS A 127 10.87 -6.01 -7.63
N TYR A 128 11.67 -5.85 -6.56
CA TYR A 128 11.97 -4.55 -5.96
C TYR A 128 12.95 -3.73 -6.79
N ALA A 129 14.02 -4.37 -7.29
CA ALA A 129 15.04 -3.71 -8.10
C ALA A 129 14.44 -2.89 -9.24
N TYR A 130 13.57 -3.52 -10.01
CA TYR A 130 12.96 -2.90 -11.18
C TYR A 130 11.68 -2.13 -10.83
N GLY A 131 10.93 -2.57 -9.83
CA GLY A 131 9.72 -1.90 -9.39
C GLY A 131 9.98 -0.52 -8.79
N ASN A 132 11.09 -0.35 -8.07
CA ASN A 132 11.42 0.90 -7.41
C ASN A 132 12.02 1.95 -8.37
N VAL A 133 12.59 1.56 -9.52
CA VAL A 133 12.97 2.52 -10.57
C VAL A 133 11.75 3.30 -11.05
N ILE A 134 10.64 2.60 -11.29
CA ILE A 134 9.38 3.21 -11.69
C ILE A 134 8.81 4.07 -10.55
N PHE A 135 9.01 3.66 -9.31
CA PHE A 135 8.63 4.47 -8.15
C PHE A 135 9.37 5.80 -8.15
N ALA A 136 10.71 5.78 -8.28
CA ALA A 136 11.54 6.99 -8.24
C ALA A 136 11.28 7.97 -9.40
N LEU A 137 10.79 7.47 -10.55
CA LEU A 137 10.44 8.30 -11.70
C LEU A 137 9.05 8.94 -11.61
N GLU A 138 8.14 8.44 -10.76
CA GLU A 138 6.76 8.92 -10.70
C GLU A 138 6.36 9.52 -9.35
N PHE A 139 6.93 9.03 -8.25
CA PHE A 139 6.51 9.36 -6.90
C PHE A 139 7.60 10.09 -6.13
N GLY A 140 7.17 10.92 -5.18
CA GLY A 140 8.04 11.70 -4.31
C GLY A 140 8.52 13.01 -4.94
N GLU A 141 9.25 13.78 -4.15
CA GLU A 141 9.93 14.98 -4.61
C GLU A 141 10.93 14.63 -5.72
N GLY A 142 10.94 15.40 -6.81
CA GLY A 142 11.80 15.13 -7.97
C GLY A 142 11.24 14.13 -8.99
N ALA A 143 9.98 13.71 -8.88
CA ALA A 143 9.32 12.86 -9.88
C ALA A 143 9.40 13.45 -11.31
N TYR A 144 9.47 12.57 -12.32
CA TYR A 144 9.75 12.94 -13.70
C TYR A 144 8.48 13.18 -14.53
N PHE A 145 7.51 12.25 -14.53
CA PHE A 145 6.39 12.31 -15.48
C PHE A 145 5.24 13.21 -15.01
N SER A 146 4.56 12.85 -13.90
CA SER A 146 3.41 13.61 -13.39
C SER A 146 3.66 15.12 -13.23
N PRO A 147 4.79 15.60 -12.68
CA PRO A 147 5.05 17.04 -12.58
C PRO A 147 5.13 17.76 -13.93
N ARG A 148 5.65 17.11 -14.98
CA ARG A 148 5.68 17.69 -16.34
C ARG A 148 4.28 17.76 -16.94
N VAL A 149 3.43 16.76 -16.71
CA VAL A 149 2.02 16.79 -17.12
C VAL A 149 1.27 17.92 -16.39
N ARG A 150 1.49 18.10 -15.08
CA ARG A 150 0.88 19.19 -14.31
C ARG A 150 1.25 20.56 -14.86
N LYS A 151 2.54 20.81 -15.14
CA LYS A 151 2.99 22.08 -15.73
C LYS A 151 2.30 22.42 -17.05
N ILE A 152 2.02 21.41 -17.90
CA ILE A 152 1.27 21.62 -19.14
C ILE A 152 -0.15 22.11 -18.85
N LEU A 153 -0.82 21.49 -17.88
CA LEU A 153 -2.19 21.86 -17.49
C LEU A 153 -2.25 23.22 -16.78
N GLU A 154 -1.28 23.52 -15.91
CA GLU A 154 -1.17 24.83 -15.25
C GLU A 154 -1.02 25.94 -16.28
N LYS A 155 -0.25 25.70 -17.35
CA LYS A 155 -0.04 26.67 -18.43
C LYS A 155 -1.25 26.80 -19.37
N ARG A 156 -1.87 25.68 -19.76
CA ARG A 156 -2.89 25.66 -20.84
C ARG A 156 -4.34 25.70 -20.34
N ALA A 157 -4.59 25.30 -19.10
CA ALA A 157 -5.94 25.18 -18.55
C ALA A 157 -5.99 25.42 -17.02
N PRO A 158 -5.48 26.55 -16.50
CA PRO A 158 -5.41 26.79 -15.05
C PRO A 158 -6.78 26.73 -14.36
N ALA A 159 -7.82 27.28 -14.99
CA ALA A 159 -9.19 27.28 -14.45
C ALA A 159 -9.81 25.86 -14.35
N ARG A 160 -9.39 24.93 -15.23
CA ARG A 160 -9.91 23.55 -15.28
C ARG A 160 -8.88 22.52 -14.82
N PHE A 161 -7.78 22.97 -14.19
CA PHE A 161 -6.65 22.12 -13.84
C PHE A 161 -7.09 20.87 -13.06
N LYS A 162 -7.91 21.04 -12.00
CA LYS A 162 -8.36 19.94 -11.14
C LYS A 162 -9.20 18.91 -11.92
N GLU A 163 -10.12 19.39 -12.75
CA GLU A 163 -10.99 18.56 -13.60
C GLU A 163 -10.13 17.75 -14.59
N TYR A 164 -9.27 18.44 -15.34
CA TYR A 164 -8.47 17.84 -16.39
C TYR A 164 -7.42 16.88 -15.85
N TYR A 165 -6.73 17.25 -14.78
CA TYR A 165 -5.75 16.38 -14.15
C TYR A 165 -6.42 15.11 -13.60
N GLY A 166 -7.62 15.22 -13.01
CA GLY A 166 -8.38 14.05 -12.53
C GLY A 166 -8.70 13.06 -13.63
N VAL A 167 -9.13 13.54 -14.81
CA VAL A 167 -9.42 12.69 -15.98
C VAL A 167 -8.14 12.13 -16.60
N LEU A 168 -7.12 12.97 -16.82
CA LEU A 168 -5.88 12.57 -17.48
C LEU A 168 -5.05 11.61 -16.62
N ALA A 169 -5.00 11.76 -15.30
CA ALA A 169 -4.22 10.88 -14.43
C ALA A 169 -4.76 9.44 -14.37
N GLY A 170 -6.04 9.21 -14.70
CA GLY A 170 -6.63 7.87 -14.73
C GLY A 170 -6.00 6.99 -15.82
N MET A 171 -5.81 5.69 -15.56
CA MET A 171 -5.40 4.76 -16.62
C MET A 171 -6.64 4.04 -17.20
N PRO A 172 -6.88 4.11 -18.53
CA PRO A 172 -7.97 3.38 -19.18
C PRO A 172 -7.61 1.89 -19.39
N LYS A 173 -7.12 1.21 -18.34
CA LYS A 173 -6.74 -0.20 -18.38
C LYS A 173 -7.22 -0.91 -17.13
N LYS A 174 -7.72 -2.13 -17.32
CA LYS A 174 -8.20 -2.97 -16.21
C LYS A 174 -7.05 -3.26 -15.23
N THR A 175 -7.28 -2.96 -13.95
CA THR A 175 -6.46 -3.41 -12.82
C THR A 175 -7.04 -4.70 -12.24
N VAL A 176 -6.27 -5.37 -11.37
CA VAL A 176 -6.79 -6.54 -10.64
C VAL A 176 -7.96 -6.14 -9.74
N PHE A 177 -7.87 -4.99 -9.08
CA PHE A 177 -8.96 -4.42 -8.26
C PHE A 177 -10.20 -4.11 -9.09
N TYR A 178 -10.03 -3.55 -10.29
CA TYR A 178 -11.14 -3.30 -11.21
C TYR A 178 -11.84 -4.61 -11.60
N GLN A 179 -11.07 -5.64 -11.96
CA GLN A 179 -11.65 -6.93 -12.35
C GLN A 179 -12.36 -7.61 -11.18
N GLN A 180 -11.77 -7.61 -9.98
CA GLN A 180 -12.40 -8.14 -8.78
C GLN A 180 -13.71 -7.43 -8.46
N SER A 181 -13.76 -6.11 -8.56
CA SER A 181 -14.97 -5.30 -8.35
C SER A 181 -16.05 -5.59 -9.39
N LEU A 182 -15.67 -5.72 -10.67
CA LEU A 182 -16.59 -6.10 -11.74
C LEU A 182 -17.18 -7.49 -11.51
N ASP A 183 -16.34 -8.49 -11.19
CA ASP A 183 -16.79 -9.85 -10.89
C ASP A 183 -17.78 -9.87 -9.71
N LEU A 184 -17.53 -9.06 -8.66
CA LEU A 184 -18.44 -8.94 -7.51
C LEU A 184 -19.79 -8.32 -7.90
N LEU A 185 -19.78 -7.28 -8.75
CA LEU A 185 -20.98 -6.63 -9.26
C LEU A 185 -21.81 -7.59 -10.13
N GLU A 186 -21.16 -8.47 -10.90
CA GLU A 186 -21.85 -9.48 -11.70
C GLU A 186 -22.55 -10.54 -10.83
N ILE A 187 -21.91 -10.98 -9.74
CA ILE A 187 -22.55 -11.87 -8.77
C ILE A 187 -23.73 -11.14 -8.09
N SER A 188 -23.51 -9.91 -7.65
CA SER A 188 -24.54 -9.08 -7.00
C SER A 188 -25.74 -8.83 -7.92
N TYR A 189 -25.50 -8.63 -9.22
CA TYR A 189 -26.56 -8.47 -10.22
C TYR A 189 -27.40 -9.73 -10.39
N ARG A 190 -26.79 -10.93 -10.36
CA ARG A 190 -27.55 -12.19 -10.38
C ARG A 190 -28.39 -12.35 -9.12
N VAL A 191 -27.82 -12.04 -7.95
CA VAL A 191 -28.55 -12.07 -6.66
C VAL A 191 -29.74 -11.10 -6.68
N CYS A 192 -29.56 -9.87 -7.18
CA CYS A 192 -30.64 -8.87 -7.17
C CYS A 192 -31.82 -9.21 -8.09
N LYS A 193 -31.61 -10.08 -9.11
CA LYS A 193 -32.69 -10.57 -9.98
C LYS A 193 -33.62 -11.58 -9.30
N HIS A 194 -33.21 -12.18 -8.18
CA HIS A 194 -33.99 -13.18 -7.47
C HIS A 194 -34.50 -12.63 -6.13
N LYS A 195 -35.81 -12.41 -6.01
CA LYS A 195 -36.44 -11.80 -4.81
C LYS A 195 -36.07 -12.53 -3.51
N THR A 196 -36.04 -13.86 -3.51
CA THR A 196 -35.69 -14.68 -2.33
C THR A 196 -34.23 -14.49 -1.93
N LEU A 197 -33.31 -14.53 -2.89
CA LEU A 197 -31.89 -14.30 -2.64
C LEU A 197 -31.59 -12.87 -2.20
N LEU A 198 -32.28 -11.89 -2.79
CA LEU A 198 -32.16 -10.49 -2.35
C LEU A 198 -32.60 -10.33 -0.89
N ARG A 199 -33.71 -10.97 -0.47
CA ARG A 199 -34.16 -10.97 0.93
C ARG A 199 -33.13 -11.65 1.85
N LEU A 200 -32.59 -12.80 1.43
CA LEU A 200 -31.55 -13.51 2.17
C LEU A 200 -30.33 -12.60 2.39
N PHE A 201 -29.77 -12.04 1.32
CA PHE A 201 -28.58 -11.18 1.40
C PHE A 201 -28.83 -9.90 2.21
N THR A 202 -30.04 -9.33 2.20
CA THR A 202 -30.33 -8.10 2.96
C THR A 202 -30.47 -8.36 4.46
N ARG A 203 -31.01 -9.52 4.87
CA ARG A 203 -31.37 -9.80 6.28
C ARG A 203 -30.37 -10.68 7.03
N ALA A 204 -29.86 -11.75 6.41
CA ALA A 204 -29.04 -12.74 7.09
C ALA A 204 -27.56 -12.32 7.26
N SER A 205 -26.87 -12.92 8.21
CA SER A 205 -25.42 -12.82 8.39
C SER A 205 -24.67 -13.54 7.24
N PRO A 206 -23.40 -13.19 6.97
CA PRO A 206 -22.60 -13.88 5.96
C PRO A 206 -22.55 -15.40 6.15
N GLN A 207 -22.46 -15.88 7.38
CA GLN A 207 -22.41 -17.31 7.73
C GLN A 207 -23.71 -18.02 7.36
N GLU A 208 -24.86 -17.43 7.71
CA GLU A 208 -26.18 -17.95 7.33
C GLU A 208 -26.37 -17.96 5.81
N ILE A 209 -25.92 -16.90 5.12
CA ILE A 209 -25.96 -16.84 3.65
C ILE A 209 -25.14 -17.98 3.05
N VAL A 210 -23.93 -18.27 3.57
CA VAL A 210 -23.12 -19.39 3.09
C VAL A 210 -23.84 -20.72 3.28
N ALA A 211 -24.45 -20.96 4.44
CA ALA A 211 -25.19 -22.18 4.73
C ALA A 211 -26.38 -22.36 3.77
N GLU A 212 -27.17 -21.30 3.57
CA GLU A 212 -28.35 -21.32 2.71
C GLU A 212 -27.97 -21.48 1.23
N LEU A 213 -26.95 -20.77 0.76
CA LEU A 213 -26.45 -20.93 -0.60
C LEU A 213 -25.90 -22.34 -0.84
N ARG A 214 -25.26 -22.96 0.16
CA ARG A 214 -24.76 -24.33 0.05
C ARG A 214 -25.89 -25.32 -0.21
N LYS A 215 -27.02 -25.15 0.50
CA LYS A 215 -28.18 -26.05 0.43
C LYS A 215 -29.04 -25.80 -0.81
N HIS A 216 -29.33 -24.53 -1.12
CA HIS A 216 -30.36 -24.18 -2.10
C HIS A 216 -29.83 -23.50 -3.37
N HIS A 217 -28.64 -22.90 -3.34
CA HIS A 217 -28.09 -22.16 -4.48
C HIS A 217 -26.58 -22.41 -4.71
N PRO A 218 -26.14 -23.68 -4.88
CA PRO A 218 -24.73 -24.03 -4.90
C PRO A 218 -23.97 -23.41 -6.08
N ARG A 219 -24.66 -23.05 -7.17
CA ARG A 219 -24.06 -22.32 -8.30
C ARG A 219 -23.56 -20.93 -7.88
N ILE A 220 -24.34 -20.19 -7.10
CA ILE A 220 -23.96 -18.85 -6.62
C ILE A 220 -22.82 -18.96 -5.60
N LEU A 221 -22.89 -19.95 -4.69
CA LEU A 221 -21.78 -20.20 -3.76
C LEU A 221 -20.46 -20.49 -4.50
N ARG A 222 -20.51 -21.29 -5.57
CA ARG A 222 -19.34 -21.57 -6.42
C ARG A 222 -18.77 -20.33 -7.07
N GLU A 223 -19.59 -19.34 -7.43
CA GLU A 223 -19.10 -18.06 -7.97
C GLU A 223 -18.32 -17.27 -6.91
N PHE A 224 -18.82 -17.16 -5.67
CA PHE A 224 -18.09 -16.54 -4.57
C PHE A 224 -16.81 -17.30 -4.23
N GLN A 225 -16.83 -18.63 -4.21
CA GLN A 225 -15.63 -19.45 -3.99
C GLN A 225 -14.60 -19.26 -5.12
N ARG A 226 -15.04 -19.13 -6.38
CA ARG A 226 -14.16 -18.81 -7.51
C ARG A 226 -13.53 -17.43 -7.32
N GLN A 227 -14.32 -16.45 -6.90
CA GLN A 227 -13.83 -15.11 -6.61
C GLN A 227 -12.81 -15.11 -5.47
N GLN A 228 -13.11 -15.82 -4.38
CA GLN A 228 -12.17 -16.03 -3.27
C GLN A 228 -10.85 -16.60 -3.79
N ARG A 229 -10.86 -17.74 -4.49
CA ARG A 229 -9.65 -18.36 -5.05
C ARG A 229 -8.88 -17.44 -6.01
N ALA A 230 -9.53 -16.51 -6.68
CA ALA A 230 -8.89 -15.58 -7.60
C ALA A 230 -8.29 -14.34 -6.92
N TYR A 231 -8.81 -13.92 -5.76
CA TYR A 231 -8.50 -12.61 -5.18
C TYR A 231 -8.24 -12.57 -3.67
N HIS A 232 -8.28 -13.70 -2.96
CA HIS A 232 -8.20 -13.70 -1.49
C HIS A 232 -6.90 -13.11 -0.92
N TRP A 233 -5.79 -13.18 -1.67
CA TRP A 233 -4.51 -12.56 -1.29
C TRP A 233 -4.41 -11.07 -1.64
N LEU A 234 -5.38 -10.51 -2.38
CA LEU A 234 -5.27 -9.14 -2.91
C LEU A 234 -5.20 -8.09 -1.79
N PHE A 235 -5.84 -8.36 -0.66
CA PHE A 235 -5.86 -7.51 0.53
C PHE A 235 -4.98 -8.04 1.67
N HIS A 236 -4.29 -9.17 1.48
CA HIS A 236 -3.30 -9.71 2.42
C HIS A 236 -2.15 -8.71 2.65
N SER A 237 -1.80 -7.94 1.61
CA SER A 237 -0.62 -7.09 1.60
C SER A 237 0.61 -7.95 1.96
N TRP A 238 1.26 -7.69 3.10
CA TRP A 238 2.45 -8.41 3.56
C TRP A 238 2.21 -9.36 4.75
N GLU A 239 1.16 -9.13 5.57
CA GLU A 239 0.90 -9.86 6.83
C GLU A 239 -0.58 -10.12 7.13
N GLY A 240 -1.51 -9.44 6.44
CA GLY A 240 -2.92 -9.35 6.82
C GLY A 240 -3.71 -10.65 6.64
N PRO A 241 -4.95 -10.74 7.13
CA PRO A 241 -5.79 -11.89 6.80
C PRO A 241 -6.05 -11.94 5.28
N VAL A 242 -6.24 -13.14 4.74
CA VAL A 242 -6.79 -13.30 3.39
C VAL A 242 -8.30 -13.16 3.44
N MET A 243 -8.92 -12.69 2.37
CA MET A 243 -10.38 -12.61 2.31
C MET A 243 -11.00 -14.01 2.28
N THR A 244 -11.98 -14.20 3.14
CA THR A 244 -12.85 -15.38 3.20
C THR A 244 -14.01 -15.25 2.21
N VAL A 245 -14.77 -16.33 2.02
CA VAL A 245 -15.99 -16.29 1.19
C VAL A 245 -17.01 -15.33 1.80
N GLU A 246 -17.10 -15.34 3.13
CA GLU A 246 -17.94 -14.49 3.96
C GLU A 246 -17.63 -13.01 3.75
N ASP A 247 -16.34 -12.63 3.60
CA ASP A 247 -15.95 -11.24 3.31
C ASP A 247 -16.44 -10.76 1.92
N PHE A 248 -16.38 -11.64 0.91
CA PHE A 248 -16.95 -11.31 -0.41
C PHE A 248 -18.48 -11.24 -0.37
N ILE A 249 -19.13 -12.11 0.40
CA ILE A 249 -20.58 -12.07 0.62
C ILE A 249 -20.99 -10.79 1.33
N LEU A 250 -20.25 -10.37 2.36
CA LEU A 250 -20.46 -9.11 3.05
C LEU A 250 -20.36 -7.92 2.10
N SER A 251 -19.34 -7.92 1.23
CA SER A 251 -19.16 -6.89 0.21
C SER A 251 -20.32 -6.86 -0.80
N ALA A 252 -20.81 -8.03 -1.24
CA ALA A 252 -22.00 -8.12 -2.10
C ALA A 252 -23.27 -7.65 -1.38
N LYS A 253 -23.44 -7.99 -0.10
CA LYS A 253 -24.55 -7.52 0.75
C LYS A 253 -24.56 -6.00 0.84
N ASP A 254 -23.41 -5.36 1.02
CA ASP A 254 -23.30 -3.90 1.06
C ASP A 254 -23.66 -3.26 -0.30
N ILE A 255 -23.22 -3.86 -1.41
CA ILE A 255 -23.61 -3.42 -2.77
C ILE A 255 -25.12 -3.50 -2.96
N LEU A 256 -25.75 -4.61 -2.54
CA LEU A 256 -27.18 -4.87 -2.66
C LEU A 256 -28.00 -3.90 -1.80
N LYS A 257 -27.57 -3.64 -0.56
CA LYS A 257 -28.22 -2.68 0.35
C LYS A 257 -28.20 -1.25 -0.20
N LYS A 258 -27.09 -0.83 -0.81
CA LYS A 258 -26.97 0.49 -1.46
C LYS A 258 -27.83 0.63 -2.73
N GLY A 259 -28.43 -0.46 -3.23
CA GLY A 259 -29.27 -0.45 -4.43
C GLY A 259 -28.52 -0.10 -5.74
N ASN A 260 -29.29 0.07 -6.82
CA ASN A 260 -28.82 0.49 -8.15
C ASN A 260 -27.76 -0.42 -8.79
N VAL A 261 -27.76 -1.72 -8.47
CA VAL A 261 -26.76 -2.68 -8.95
C VAL A 261 -26.68 -2.71 -10.49
N VAL A 262 -27.82 -2.63 -11.16
CA VAL A 262 -27.90 -2.62 -12.63
C VAL A 262 -27.16 -1.41 -13.23
N ALA A 263 -27.44 -0.21 -12.69
CA ALA A 263 -26.80 1.02 -13.14
C ALA A 263 -25.29 1.00 -12.84
N LYS A 264 -24.89 0.58 -11.64
CA LYS A 264 -23.47 0.44 -11.25
C LYS A 264 -22.72 -0.54 -12.13
N LEU A 265 -23.32 -1.68 -12.47
CA LEU A 265 -22.70 -2.67 -13.37
C LEU A 265 -22.53 -2.11 -14.79
N ARG A 266 -23.56 -1.42 -15.32
CA ARG A 266 -23.50 -0.76 -16.63
C ARG A 266 -22.42 0.33 -16.63
N GLU A 267 -22.39 1.17 -15.61
CA GLU A 267 -21.38 2.21 -15.45
C GLU A 267 -19.98 1.61 -15.40
N LYS A 268 -19.76 0.59 -14.55
CA LYS A 268 -18.48 -0.12 -14.44
C LYS A 268 -18.02 -0.63 -15.80
N ARG A 269 -18.90 -1.29 -16.58
CA ARG A 269 -18.55 -1.85 -17.89
C ARG A 269 -18.06 -0.81 -18.90
N HIS A 270 -18.59 0.40 -18.86
CA HIS A 270 -18.22 1.49 -19.79
C HIS A 270 -17.25 2.52 -19.21
N GLU A 271 -16.86 2.40 -17.94
CA GLU A 271 -16.03 3.38 -17.21
C GLU A 271 -14.72 3.68 -17.96
N LEU A 272 -14.00 2.62 -18.38
CA LEU A 272 -12.71 2.77 -19.05
C LEU A 272 -12.83 3.37 -20.46
N GLU A 273 -13.88 3.04 -21.18
CA GLU A 273 -14.15 3.59 -22.53
C GLU A 273 -14.51 5.08 -22.43
N LYS A 274 -15.37 5.45 -21.47
CA LYS A 274 -15.71 6.85 -21.20
C LYS A 274 -14.48 7.65 -20.78
N LEU A 275 -13.64 7.08 -19.91
CA LEU A 275 -12.38 7.70 -19.50
C LEU A 275 -11.48 7.94 -20.71
N GLN A 276 -11.27 6.94 -21.56
CA GLN A 276 -10.43 7.08 -22.76
C GLN A 276 -10.95 8.18 -23.70
N LYS A 277 -12.25 8.20 -24.00
CA LYS A 277 -12.87 9.24 -24.85
C LYS A 277 -12.68 10.63 -24.25
N ALA A 278 -12.86 10.78 -22.94
CA ALA A 278 -12.67 12.05 -22.24
C ALA A 278 -11.20 12.51 -22.29
N GLN A 279 -10.24 11.59 -22.11
CA GLN A 279 -8.81 11.89 -22.23
C GLN A 279 -8.44 12.35 -23.64
N GLU A 280 -8.93 11.66 -24.68
CA GLU A 280 -8.70 12.03 -26.07
C GLU A 280 -9.31 13.38 -26.44
N ARG A 281 -10.47 13.73 -25.86
CA ARG A 281 -11.07 15.06 -26.01
C ARG A 281 -10.18 16.14 -25.39
N ILE A 282 -9.77 15.97 -24.12
CA ILE A 282 -8.91 16.95 -23.43
C ILE A 282 -7.56 17.10 -24.13
N MET A 283 -6.94 15.99 -24.56
CA MET A 283 -5.67 16.04 -25.29
C MET A 283 -5.79 16.75 -26.64
N ARG A 284 -6.94 16.67 -27.32
CA ARG A 284 -7.20 17.44 -28.55
C ARG A 284 -7.40 18.92 -28.25
N GLU A 285 -8.24 19.24 -27.27
CA GLU A 285 -8.53 20.62 -26.85
C GLU A 285 -7.26 21.37 -26.42
N LEU A 286 -6.38 20.71 -25.66
CA LEU A 286 -5.12 21.28 -25.18
C LEU A 286 -3.94 21.08 -26.13
N HIS A 287 -4.20 20.59 -27.34
CA HIS A 287 -3.21 20.40 -28.40
C HIS A 287 -1.96 19.63 -27.94
N PHE A 288 -2.16 18.48 -27.27
CA PHE A 288 -1.05 17.66 -26.77
C PHE A 288 -0.20 17.12 -27.93
N VAL A 289 1.10 17.47 -27.92
CA VAL A 289 2.08 16.96 -28.90
C VAL A 289 2.50 15.52 -28.57
N PRO A 290 3.11 14.76 -29.50
CA PRO A 290 3.46 13.35 -29.27
C PRO A 290 4.27 13.08 -27.99
N TYR A 291 5.21 13.96 -27.66
CA TYR A 291 6.01 13.84 -26.44
C TYR A 291 5.17 14.00 -25.16
N GLU A 292 4.21 14.93 -25.13
CA GLU A 292 3.34 15.16 -23.98
C GLU A 292 2.36 14.00 -23.79
N ARG A 293 1.85 13.45 -24.90
CA ARG A 293 1.04 12.21 -24.87
C ARG A 293 1.84 11.05 -24.32
N TRP A 294 3.13 10.95 -24.66
CA TRP A 294 4.02 9.94 -24.11
C TRP A 294 4.26 10.14 -22.61
N LEU A 295 4.54 11.37 -22.14
CA LEU A 295 4.69 11.68 -20.71
C LEU A 295 3.44 11.26 -19.92
N LEU A 296 2.26 11.61 -20.42
CA LEU A 296 0.99 11.23 -19.81
C LEU A 296 0.83 9.71 -19.74
N LYS A 297 1.09 8.99 -20.84
CA LYS A 297 1.02 7.53 -20.88
C LYS A 297 1.98 6.88 -19.88
N MET A 298 3.18 7.44 -19.69
CA MET A 298 4.15 6.92 -18.71
C MET A 298 3.71 7.17 -17.26
N ALA A 299 3.16 8.34 -16.95
CA ALA A 299 2.58 8.63 -15.63
C ALA A 299 1.41 7.65 -15.31
N GLN A 300 0.47 7.50 -16.24
CA GLN A 300 -0.64 6.53 -16.12
C GLN A 300 -0.13 5.10 -15.96
N PHE A 301 0.89 4.72 -16.74
CA PHE A 301 1.50 3.40 -16.65
C PHE A 301 2.14 3.14 -15.29
N ALA A 302 2.87 4.10 -14.73
CA ALA A 302 3.47 4.00 -13.40
C ALA A 302 2.38 3.77 -12.32
N MET A 303 1.28 4.53 -12.41
CA MET A 303 0.13 4.42 -11.50
C MET A 303 -0.55 3.05 -11.53
N TRP A 304 -0.61 2.40 -12.70
CA TRP A 304 -1.15 1.04 -12.83
C TRP A 304 -0.14 -0.05 -12.48
N PHE A 305 1.12 0.16 -12.85
CA PHE A 305 2.17 -0.83 -12.70
C PHE A 305 2.40 -1.18 -11.22
N GLN A 306 2.48 -0.18 -10.34
CA GLN A 306 2.76 -0.40 -8.91
C GLN A 306 1.73 -1.31 -8.22
N PRO A 307 0.41 -1.02 -8.24
CA PRO A 307 -0.58 -1.89 -7.63
C PRO A 307 -0.67 -3.25 -8.33
N TYR A 308 -0.49 -3.32 -9.65
CA TYR A 308 -0.53 -4.58 -10.39
C TYR A 308 0.65 -5.51 -10.06
N ARG A 309 1.85 -4.95 -9.88
CA ARG A 309 3.04 -5.67 -9.40
C ARG A 309 2.85 -6.13 -7.95
N LYS A 310 2.51 -5.21 -7.05
CA LYS A 310 2.32 -5.47 -5.61
C LYS A 310 1.25 -6.55 -5.37
N ALA A 311 0.09 -6.45 -6.03
CA ALA A 311 -0.99 -7.45 -5.94
C ALA A 311 -0.53 -8.88 -6.23
N ARG A 312 0.44 -9.04 -7.14
CA ARG A 312 1.01 -10.36 -7.43
C ARG A 312 2.11 -10.78 -6.47
N GLN A 313 2.89 -9.85 -5.93
CA GLN A 313 3.85 -10.17 -4.86
C GLN A 313 3.13 -10.60 -3.59
N PHE A 314 1.97 -10.00 -3.26
CA PHE A 314 1.15 -10.38 -2.12
C PHE A 314 0.78 -11.87 -2.13
N LYS A 315 0.58 -12.47 -3.31
CA LYS A 315 0.36 -13.92 -3.43
C LYS A 315 1.55 -14.72 -2.90
N SER A 316 2.76 -14.37 -3.31
CA SER A 316 3.98 -15.04 -2.85
C SER A 316 4.27 -14.79 -1.37
N CYS A 317 3.96 -13.60 -0.86
CA CYS A 317 4.07 -13.30 0.58
C CYS A 317 3.05 -14.08 1.40
N TRP A 318 1.83 -14.27 0.88
CA TRP A 318 0.84 -15.13 1.50
C TRP A 318 1.32 -16.59 1.57
N HIS A 319 1.86 -17.14 0.46
CA HIS A 319 2.48 -18.47 0.48
C HIS A 319 3.59 -18.56 1.53
N LEU A 320 4.42 -17.52 1.65
CA LEU A 320 5.50 -17.46 2.63
C LEU A 320 4.98 -17.39 4.07
N GLY A 321 3.74 -16.96 4.32
CA GLY A 321 3.10 -17.10 5.62
C GLY A 321 3.10 -18.56 6.12
N LYS A 322 2.82 -19.53 5.23
CA LYS A 322 2.92 -20.97 5.54
C LYS A 322 4.35 -21.37 5.93
N TYR A 323 5.34 -20.83 5.23
CA TYR A 323 6.76 -21.05 5.53
C TYR A 323 7.13 -20.49 6.90
N PHE A 324 6.75 -19.25 7.22
CA PHE A 324 7.04 -18.65 8.52
C PHE A 324 6.36 -19.37 9.68
N THR A 325 5.15 -19.90 9.48
CA THR A 325 4.51 -20.76 10.48
C THR A 325 5.32 -22.02 10.75
N GLU A 326 5.82 -22.70 9.71
CA GLU A 326 6.65 -23.89 9.87
C GLU A 326 8.00 -23.57 10.53
N VAL A 327 8.69 -22.53 10.08
CA VAL A 327 9.97 -22.10 10.67
C VAL A 327 9.79 -21.68 12.13
N GLY A 328 8.71 -20.96 12.45
CA GLY A 328 8.39 -20.56 13.81
C GLY A 328 8.22 -21.76 14.74
N LYS A 329 7.48 -22.79 14.31
CA LYS A 329 7.32 -24.04 15.06
C LYS A 329 8.66 -24.69 15.41
N ARG A 330 9.59 -24.77 14.44
CA ARG A 330 10.90 -25.41 14.62
C ARG A 330 11.86 -24.63 15.50
N LEU A 331 11.71 -23.31 15.52
CA LEU A 331 12.55 -22.40 16.29
C LEU A 331 11.90 -21.96 17.60
N HIS A 332 10.73 -22.51 17.94
CA HIS A 332 9.94 -22.17 19.13
C HIS A 332 9.63 -20.66 19.25
N ILE A 333 9.34 -20.00 18.13
CA ILE A 333 8.92 -18.60 18.05
C ILE A 333 7.67 -18.46 17.16
N SER A 334 6.94 -17.36 17.26
CA SER A 334 5.75 -17.14 16.42
C SER A 334 6.12 -16.81 14.96
N ALA A 335 5.20 -17.05 14.02
CA ALA A 335 5.38 -16.65 12.62
C ALA A 335 5.56 -15.13 12.46
N ASP A 336 4.97 -14.32 13.34
CA ASP A 336 5.20 -12.87 13.41
C ASP A 336 6.66 -12.58 13.80
N GLN A 337 7.19 -13.25 14.82
CA GLN A 337 8.59 -13.10 15.25
C GLN A 337 9.60 -13.49 14.16
N VAL A 338 9.34 -14.53 13.36
CA VAL A 338 10.21 -14.90 12.23
C VAL A 338 10.38 -13.75 11.22
N ARG A 339 9.37 -12.88 11.04
CA ARG A 339 9.42 -11.76 10.09
C ARG A 339 10.40 -10.66 10.49
N TYR A 340 10.87 -10.65 11.74
CA TYR A 340 11.85 -9.70 12.26
C TYR A 340 13.29 -10.19 12.13
N LEU A 341 13.50 -11.43 11.70
CA LEU A 341 14.82 -11.93 11.32
C LEU A 341 15.18 -11.40 9.92
N ALA A 342 16.40 -10.89 9.76
CA ALA A 342 16.97 -10.57 8.46
C ALA A 342 17.14 -11.84 7.61
N HIS A 343 17.28 -11.69 6.29
CA HIS A 343 17.23 -12.83 5.38
C HIS A 343 18.27 -13.94 5.66
N ASP A 344 19.50 -13.55 6.01
CA ASP A 344 20.54 -14.50 6.40
C ASP A 344 20.36 -15.03 7.83
N GLU A 345 19.75 -14.25 8.73
CA GLU A 345 19.44 -14.68 10.10
C GLU A 345 18.41 -15.83 10.09
N VAL A 346 17.42 -15.80 9.19
CA VAL A 346 16.47 -16.93 8.99
C VAL A 346 17.24 -18.21 8.63
N VAL A 347 18.19 -18.12 7.69
CA VAL A 347 19.00 -19.26 7.25
C VAL A 347 19.91 -19.76 8.37
N LYS A 348 20.55 -18.86 9.14
CA LYS A 348 21.40 -19.19 10.29
C LYS A 348 20.59 -19.84 11.42
N ALA A 349 19.41 -19.33 11.71
CA ALA A 349 18.53 -19.86 12.74
C ALA A 349 18.08 -21.29 12.41
N LEU A 350 17.70 -21.56 11.15
CA LEU A 350 17.37 -22.92 10.71
C LEU A 350 18.53 -23.90 10.82
N ARG A 351 19.77 -23.47 10.51
CA ARG A 351 20.96 -24.33 10.61
C ARG A 351 21.33 -24.64 12.05
N SER A 352 21.22 -23.67 12.94
CA SER A 352 21.55 -23.83 14.36
C SER A 352 20.40 -24.41 15.20
N GLY A 353 19.16 -24.38 14.69
CA GLY A 353 17.95 -24.76 15.41
C GLY A 353 17.55 -23.77 16.50
N LYS A 354 18.13 -22.56 16.53
CA LYS A 354 17.93 -21.57 17.60
C LYS A 354 17.63 -20.19 17.03
N ALA A 355 16.78 -19.44 17.73
CA ALA A 355 16.52 -18.02 17.47
C ALA A 355 16.58 -17.24 18.78
N ASP A 356 17.08 -16.00 18.72
CA ASP A 356 17.12 -15.10 19.87
C ASP A 356 15.78 -14.37 19.99
N ALA A 357 14.87 -14.92 20.80
CA ALA A 357 13.52 -14.38 20.98
C ALA A 357 13.53 -13.00 21.65
N ASP A 358 14.48 -12.74 22.54
CA ASP A 358 14.59 -11.47 23.27
C ASP A 358 15.01 -10.34 22.33
N GLU A 359 16.02 -10.58 21.49
CA GLU A 359 16.41 -9.63 20.46
C GLU A 359 15.29 -9.36 19.47
N ILE A 360 14.58 -10.41 19.03
CA ILE A 360 13.41 -10.24 18.15
C ILE A 360 12.35 -9.35 18.82
N ASN A 361 12.06 -9.57 20.10
CA ASN A 361 11.08 -8.78 20.83
C ASN A 361 11.52 -7.32 21.03
N ARG A 362 12.83 -7.06 21.21
CA ARG A 362 13.37 -5.69 21.18
C ARG A 362 13.13 -5.03 19.83
N ARG A 363 13.41 -5.73 18.73
CA ARG A 363 13.16 -5.22 17.37
C ARG A 363 11.68 -4.93 17.12
N ARG A 364 10.77 -5.78 17.62
CA ARG A 364 9.31 -5.55 17.49
C ARG A 364 8.87 -4.19 18.04
N LYS A 365 9.52 -3.71 19.10
CA LYS A 365 9.29 -2.38 19.66
C LYS A 365 9.97 -1.30 18.81
N LEU A 366 11.29 -1.39 18.67
CA LEU A 366 12.09 -0.42 17.94
C LEU A 366 13.35 -1.07 17.35
N PHE A 367 13.54 -0.94 16.04
CA PHE A 367 14.84 -1.20 15.41
C PHE A 367 15.14 -0.25 14.25
N ILE A 368 16.42 -0.14 13.93
CA ILE A 368 16.96 0.51 12.74
C ILE A 368 17.71 -0.54 11.91
N TYR A 369 17.49 -0.52 10.59
CA TYR A 369 18.19 -1.36 9.64
C TYR A 369 18.75 -0.51 8.51
N TYR A 370 20.08 -0.49 8.39
CA TYR A 370 20.80 0.33 7.42
C TYR A 370 22.18 -0.26 7.12
N TYR A 371 22.93 0.42 6.26
CA TYR A 371 24.31 0.06 5.95
C TYR A 371 25.27 1.18 6.32
N ARG A 372 26.41 0.79 6.90
CA ARG A 372 27.58 1.66 7.06
C ARG A 372 28.65 1.17 6.09
N GLY A 373 28.78 1.86 4.96
CA GLY A 373 29.58 1.37 3.83
C GLY A 373 28.96 0.09 3.27
N ARG A 374 29.70 -1.03 3.29
CA ARG A 374 29.20 -2.35 2.83
C ARG A 374 28.70 -3.25 3.96
N LYS A 375 28.78 -2.81 5.21
CA LYS A 375 28.38 -3.61 6.38
C LYS A 375 26.94 -3.28 6.75
N ARG A 376 26.08 -4.30 6.71
CA ARG A 376 24.73 -4.22 7.27
C ARG A 376 24.82 -3.99 8.79
N THR A 377 24.02 -3.06 9.28
CA THR A 377 23.89 -2.75 10.70
C THR A 377 22.42 -2.82 11.09
N ILE A 378 22.14 -3.53 12.19
CA ILE A 378 20.82 -3.59 12.82
C ILE A 378 21.01 -3.10 14.26
N LEU A 379 20.26 -2.09 14.67
CA LEU A 379 20.25 -1.56 16.04
C LEU A 379 18.85 -1.78 16.60
N SER A 380 18.71 -2.12 17.88
CA SER A 380 17.42 -2.31 18.55
C SER A 380 17.38 -1.57 19.88
N GLY A 381 16.18 -1.24 20.37
CA GLY A 381 16.00 -0.58 21.67
C GLY A 381 16.69 0.78 21.76
N SER A 382 17.49 1.00 22.82
CA SER A 382 18.18 2.27 23.10
C SER A 382 19.14 2.67 21.98
N ASP A 383 19.85 1.73 21.38
CA ASP A 383 20.82 2.02 20.32
C ASP A 383 20.14 2.53 19.05
N ALA A 384 18.96 1.97 18.74
CA ALA A 384 18.12 2.46 17.66
C ALA A 384 17.60 3.87 17.95
N GLN A 385 17.20 4.15 19.20
CA GLN A 385 16.73 5.47 19.60
C GLN A 385 17.85 6.53 19.51
N HIS A 386 19.04 6.23 20.02
CA HIS A 386 20.21 7.11 19.89
C HIS A 386 20.55 7.40 18.42
N PHE A 387 20.49 6.40 17.54
CA PHE A 387 20.71 6.62 16.11
C PHE A 387 19.71 7.60 15.49
N ILE A 388 18.42 7.48 15.84
CA ILE A 388 17.38 8.39 15.36
C ILE A 388 17.67 9.81 15.84
N ASP A 389 17.96 9.96 17.12
CA ASP A 389 18.18 11.26 17.75
C ASP A 389 19.44 11.98 17.23
N ASP A 390 20.49 11.23 16.88
CA ASP A 390 21.76 11.80 16.42
C ASP A 390 21.87 11.93 14.90
N SER A 391 21.24 11.04 14.14
CA SER A 391 21.53 10.87 12.71
C SER A 391 20.37 11.23 11.78
N ILE A 392 19.13 11.21 12.26
CA ILE A 392 17.95 11.50 11.44
C ILE A 392 17.42 12.90 11.76
N ASP A 393 17.40 13.76 10.74
CA ASP A 393 16.73 15.04 10.79
C ASP A 393 15.22 14.81 10.75
N VAL A 394 14.64 14.80 11.94
CA VAL A 394 13.20 14.74 12.14
C VAL A 394 12.70 16.18 12.10
N PRO A 395 11.85 16.56 11.12
CA PRO A 395 11.29 17.89 11.07
C PRO A 395 10.59 18.19 12.40
N LYS A 396 11.05 19.22 13.12
CA LYS A 396 10.35 19.68 14.32
C LYS A 396 9.04 20.31 13.86
N VAL A 397 7.93 19.62 14.10
CA VAL A 397 6.59 20.18 13.85
C VAL A 397 6.42 21.39 14.75
N LYS A 398 6.42 22.60 14.16
CA LYS A 398 6.05 23.82 14.90
C LYS A 398 4.63 23.61 15.41
N LYS A 399 4.36 23.83 16.70
CA LYS A 399 2.99 23.77 17.25
C LYS A 399 2.14 24.85 16.57
N LEU A 400 1.46 24.49 15.49
CA LEU A 400 0.54 25.37 14.78
C LEU A 400 -0.87 25.14 15.32
N SER A 401 -1.60 26.21 15.58
CA SER A 401 -3.03 26.12 15.91
C SER A 401 -3.87 25.62 14.73
N THR A 402 -3.35 25.77 13.51
CA THR A 402 -4.04 25.48 12.26
C THR A 402 -3.11 24.72 11.32
N MET A 403 -3.63 23.66 10.73
CA MET A 403 -2.96 22.87 9.70
C MET A 403 -3.77 22.89 8.41
N HIS A 404 -3.08 22.70 7.29
CA HIS A 404 -3.67 22.67 5.97
C HIS A 404 -3.37 21.33 5.29
N GLY A 405 -4.33 20.85 4.52
CA GLY A 405 -4.16 19.73 3.61
C GLY A 405 -5.04 19.87 2.39
N MET A 406 -5.13 18.81 1.60
CA MET A 406 -5.96 18.79 0.40
C MET A 406 -7.40 18.37 0.73
N PRO A 407 -8.41 19.17 0.37
CA PRO A 407 -9.82 18.79 0.43
C PRO A 407 -10.09 17.50 -0.34
N ALA A 408 -10.51 16.43 0.33
CA ALA A 408 -10.84 15.15 -0.32
C ALA A 408 -12.35 14.90 -0.39
N TRP A 409 -13.08 15.24 0.67
CA TRP A 409 -14.55 15.26 0.69
C TRP A 409 -15.05 16.39 1.58
N HIS A 410 -16.04 17.13 1.09
CA HIS A 410 -16.51 18.35 1.73
C HIS A 410 -17.26 18.08 3.04
N GLY A 411 -17.36 19.11 3.88
CA GLY A 411 -18.14 19.10 5.11
C GLY A 411 -17.39 19.72 6.27
N VAL A 412 -18.08 19.88 7.39
CA VAL A 412 -17.53 20.44 8.62
C VAL A 412 -17.73 19.46 9.77
N ALA A 413 -16.74 19.37 10.66
CA ALA A 413 -16.81 18.51 11.83
C ALA A 413 -16.09 19.13 13.02
N ARG A 414 -16.51 18.77 14.22
CA ARG A 414 -15.81 19.07 15.47
C ARG A 414 -15.81 17.82 16.34
N GLY A 415 -14.67 17.49 16.93
CA GLY A 415 -14.56 16.30 17.76
C GLY A 415 -13.19 16.14 18.40
N LYS A 416 -13.07 15.11 19.23
CA LYS A 416 -11.81 14.67 19.82
C LYS A 416 -11.01 13.91 18.77
N VAL A 417 -9.72 14.19 18.68
CA VAL A 417 -8.76 13.47 17.86
C VAL A 417 -8.58 12.08 18.44
N ARG A 418 -8.61 11.09 17.56
CA ARG A 418 -8.18 9.72 17.82
C ARG A 418 -7.20 9.31 16.73
N ILE A 419 -5.97 9.01 17.12
CA ILE A 419 -4.93 8.53 16.22
C ILE A 419 -5.11 7.03 16.02
N VAL A 420 -5.38 6.64 14.78
CA VAL A 420 -5.65 5.25 14.40
C VAL A 420 -4.70 4.82 13.29
N ASN A 421 -3.67 4.08 13.67
CA ASN A 421 -2.70 3.46 12.76
C ASN A 421 -2.69 1.93 12.86
N SER A 422 -3.53 1.36 13.73
CA SER A 422 -3.70 -0.08 13.85
C SER A 422 -5.14 -0.53 14.08
N LEU A 423 -5.43 -1.81 13.83
CA LEU A 423 -6.74 -2.41 14.10
C LEU A 423 -7.10 -2.35 15.60
N GLN A 424 -6.11 -2.54 16.48
CA GLN A 424 -6.31 -2.45 17.94
C GLN A 424 -6.64 -1.03 18.39
N GLN A 425 -6.07 -0.01 17.74
CA GLN A 425 -6.46 1.38 17.98
C GLN A 425 -7.87 1.66 17.45
N ALA A 426 -8.23 1.06 16.32
CA ALA A 426 -9.54 1.21 15.70
C ALA A 426 -10.69 0.63 16.56
N THR A 427 -10.43 -0.41 17.37
CA THR A 427 -11.45 -1.02 18.23
C THR A 427 -11.94 -0.12 19.36
N HIS A 428 -11.14 0.87 19.77
CA HIS A 428 -11.50 1.84 20.81
C HIS A 428 -12.00 3.18 20.26
N PHE A 429 -12.24 3.25 18.95
CA PHE A 429 -12.72 4.46 18.30
C PHE A 429 -14.18 4.73 18.67
N ALA A 430 -14.49 5.96 19.08
CA ALA A 430 -15.86 6.35 19.43
C ALA A 430 -16.54 7.13 18.30
N LYS A 431 -17.87 6.97 18.18
CA LYS A 431 -18.68 7.68 17.18
C LYS A 431 -18.52 9.20 17.32
N GLY A 432 -18.24 9.87 16.20
CA GLY A 432 -18.06 11.32 16.13
C GLY A 432 -16.64 11.81 16.46
N GLU A 433 -15.72 10.93 16.86
CA GLU A 433 -14.29 11.29 16.97
C GLU A 433 -13.71 11.63 15.60
N ILE A 434 -12.64 12.42 15.60
CA ILE A 434 -11.89 12.81 14.40
C ILE A 434 -10.77 11.80 14.22
N LEU A 435 -10.87 10.99 13.17
CA LEU A 435 -9.85 9.98 12.85
C LEU A 435 -8.64 10.69 12.27
N VAL A 436 -7.51 10.57 12.95
CA VAL A 436 -6.20 11.01 12.47
C VAL A 436 -5.34 9.77 12.20
N SER A 437 -4.66 9.71 11.06
CA SER A 437 -3.83 8.57 10.68
C SER A 437 -2.72 8.99 9.73
N TYR A 438 -1.63 8.24 9.61
CA TYR A 438 -0.67 8.53 8.53
C TYR A 438 -1.30 8.26 7.16
N ALA A 439 -1.94 7.10 7.01
CA ALA A 439 -2.71 6.70 5.85
C ALA A 439 -3.76 5.65 6.24
N THR A 440 -4.90 5.61 5.56
CA THR A 440 -5.93 4.60 5.85
C THR A 440 -5.71 3.31 5.05
N ASN A 441 -6.15 2.18 5.60
CA ASN A 441 -6.25 0.89 4.92
C ASN A 441 -7.64 0.26 5.17
N PRO A 442 -8.00 -0.85 4.50
CA PRO A 442 -9.30 -1.49 4.68
C PRO A 442 -9.63 -1.90 6.13
N LEU A 443 -8.63 -2.17 6.97
CA LEU A 443 -8.83 -2.54 8.38
C LEU A 443 -9.37 -1.36 9.21
N LEU A 444 -9.18 -0.12 8.76
CA LEU A 444 -9.67 1.07 9.45
C LEU A 444 -11.10 1.46 9.06
N VAL A 445 -11.71 0.79 8.08
CA VAL A 445 -13.06 1.12 7.59
C VAL A 445 -14.13 1.17 8.70
N PRO A 446 -14.12 0.27 9.71
CA PRO A 446 -15.05 0.38 10.84
C PRO A 446 -14.94 1.72 11.59
N ALA A 447 -13.72 2.17 11.89
CA ALA A 447 -13.47 3.45 12.54
C ALA A 447 -13.82 4.63 11.61
N MET A 448 -13.47 4.54 10.33
CA MET A 448 -13.81 5.55 9.33
C MET A 448 -15.33 5.78 9.21
N ARG A 449 -16.14 4.72 9.36
CA ARG A 449 -17.61 4.81 9.33
C ARG A 449 -18.19 5.54 10.56
N GLN A 450 -17.49 5.50 11.68
CA GLN A 450 -17.89 6.16 12.92
C GLN A 450 -17.34 7.59 13.03
N ALA A 451 -16.34 7.94 12.23
CA ALA A 451 -15.61 9.20 12.32
C ALA A 451 -16.48 10.42 11.98
N GLY A 452 -16.32 11.50 12.74
CA GLY A 452 -16.86 12.82 12.41
C GLY A 452 -16.10 13.48 11.25
N ALA A 453 -14.80 13.22 11.13
CA ALA A 453 -13.99 13.52 9.96
C ALA A 453 -12.78 12.57 9.88
N ILE A 454 -12.23 12.43 8.67
CA ILE A 454 -11.04 11.62 8.39
C ILE A 454 -9.92 12.56 7.97
N LEU A 455 -8.81 12.52 8.72
CA LEU A 455 -7.63 13.33 8.48
C LEU A 455 -6.43 12.42 8.28
N THR A 456 -5.71 12.57 7.15
CA THR A 456 -4.51 11.78 6.91
C THR A 456 -3.29 12.64 6.62
N GLU A 457 -2.13 12.20 7.12
CA GLU A 457 -0.86 12.86 6.87
C GLU A 457 -0.41 12.72 5.42
N GLU A 458 -0.55 11.51 4.88
CA GLU A 458 -0.27 11.17 3.50
C GLU A 458 -1.56 10.98 2.70
N GLY A 459 -1.44 11.08 1.38
CA GLY A 459 -2.51 10.76 0.45
C GLY A 459 -2.86 11.88 -0.50
N GLY A 460 -3.56 11.50 -1.57
CA GLY A 460 -4.07 12.39 -2.61
C GLY A 460 -5.56 12.21 -2.84
N MET A 461 -6.14 12.92 -3.82
CA MET A 461 -7.58 12.85 -4.17
C MET A 461 -8.05 11.43 -4.50
N THR A 462 -7.12 10.56 -4.89
CA THR A 462 -7.37 9.18 -5.33
C THR A 462 -6.90 8.14 -4.31
N CYS A 463 -6.46 8.55 -3.12
CA CYS A 463 -6.04 7.61 -2.08
C CYS A 463 -7.24 6.90 -1.43
N HIS A 464 -6.97 5.83 -0.68
CA HIS A 464 -8.00 5.06 0.01
C HIS A 464 -8.88 5.92 0.92
N ALA A 465 -8.29 6.85 1.69
CA ALA A 465 -9.02 7.74 2.58
C ALA A 465 -10.02 8.63 1.80
N ALA A 466 -9.56 9.22 0.69
CA ALA A 466 -10.37 10.07 -0.17
C ALA A 466 -11.50 9.30 -0.89
N ILE A 467 -11.26 8.04 -1.27
CA ILE A 467 -12.29 7.18 -1.86
C ILE A 467 -13.34 6.82 -0.80
N MET A 468 -12.91 6.29 0.35
CA MET A 468 -13.82 5.84 1.39
C MET A 468 -14.61 6.98 2.03
N ALA A 469 -14.01 8.15 2.21
CA ALA A 469 -14.71 9.34 2.73
C ALA A 469 -15.94 9.71 1.89
N ARG A 470 -15.80 9.66 0.55
CA ARG A 470 -16.91 9.89 -0.39
C ARG A 470 -17.98 8.82 -0.28
N GLU A 471 -17.58 7.57 -0.13
CA GLU A 471 -18.51 6.45 0.00
C GLU A 471 -19.28 6.44 1.32
N LEU A 472 -18.66 6.94 2.39
CA LEU A 472 -19.21 7.00 3.74
C LEU A 472 -19.89 8.35 4.04
N ASN A 473 -19.78 9.33 3.14
CA ASN A 473 -20.21 10.72 3.34
C ASN A 473 -19.58 11.38 4.59
N VAL A 474 -18.29 11.13 4.84
CA VAL A 474 -17.56 11.66 6.00
C VAL A 474 -16.57 12.74 5.54
N PRO A 475 -16.57 13.95 6.13
CA PRO A 475 -15.64 15.03 5.79
C PRO A 475 -14.18 14.53 5.82
N CYS A 476 -13.38 14.89 4.81
CA CYS A 476 -12.05 14.35 4.67
C CYS A 476 -11.03 15.33 4.10
N VAL A 477 -9.88 15.40 4.77
CA VAL A 477 -8.71 16.18 4.35
C VAL A 477 -7.50 15.27 4.39
N VAL A 478 -6.76 15.20 3.29
CA VAL A 478 -5.60 14.31 3.13
C VAL A 478 -4.34 15.11 2.87
N GLY A 479 -3.17 14.54 3.12
CA GLY A 479 -1.91 15.23 2.85
C GLY A 479 -1.60 16.34 3.88
N ILE A 480 -2.07 16.20 5.12
CA ILE A 480 -1.81 17.16 6.21
C ILE A 480 -0.48 16.81 6.88
N HIS A 481 0.63 17.26 6.31
CA HIS A 481 1.98 16.88 6.76
C HIS A 481 2.23 17.20 8.24
N GLY A 482 2.71 16.21 9.01
CA GLY A 482 2.97 16.33 10.45
C GLY A 482 1.75 16.27 11.37
N ILE A 483 0.56 15.89 10.87
CA ILE A 483 -0.68 15.91 11.67
C ILE A 483 -0.64 14.91 12.82
N VAL A 484 -0.03 13.74 12.62
CA VAL A 484 0.02 12.68 13.64
C VAL A 484 0.94 13.08 14.78
N GLU A 485 2.02 13.80 14.50
CA GLU A 485 2.92 14.33 15.52
C GLU A 485 2.39 15.63 16.16
N MET A 486 1.55 16.40 15.45
CA MET A 486 0.95 17.65 15.94
C MET A 486 -0.07 17.41 17.05
N PHE A 487 -0.98 16.46 16.83
CA PHE A 487 -2.10 16.18 17.70
C PHE A 487 -1.85 14.96 18.56
N LYS A 488 -2.56 14.87 19.68
CA LYS A 488 -2.60 13.68 20.53
C LYS A 488 -4.04 13.20 20.67
N ASP A 489 -4.18 11.94 21.05
CA ASP A 489 -5.47 11.39 21.46
C ASP A 489 -6.13 12.29 22.50
N GLY A 490 -7.39 12.68 22.25
CA GLY A 490 -8.18 13.55 23.11
C GLY A 490 -8.13 15.04 22.76
N ASP A 491 -7.17 15.52 21.95
CA ASP A 491 -7.14 16.91 21.46
C ASP A 491 -8.45 17.24 20.74
N ARG A 492 -9.00 18.44 20.93
CA ARG A 492 -10.20 18.85 20.19
C ARG A 492 -9.82 19.62 18.94
N VAL A 493 -10.47 19.30 17.83
CA VAL A 493 -10.27 20.00 16.55
C VAL A 493 -11.58 20.36 15.88
N ALA A 494 -11.54 21.44 15.11
CA ALA A 494 -12.54 21.80 14.11
C ALA A 494 -11.96 21.57 12.71
N VAL A 495 -12.72 20.91 11.85
CA VAL A 495 -12.35 20.58 10.48
C VAL A 495 -13.29 21.32 9.53
N ASP A 496 -12.72 22.09 8.61
CA ASP A 496 -13.38 22.58 7.40
C ASP A 496 -12.76 21.85 6.21
N ALA A 497 -13.40 20.75 5.81
CA ALA A 497 -12.85 19.88 4.79
C ALA A 497 -13.00 20.44 3.38
N ALA A 498 -13.88 21.43 3.17
CA ALA A 498 -14.00 22.12 1.89
C ALA A 498 -12.80 23.03 1.63
N LYS A 499 -12.30 23.70 2.68
CA LYS A 499 -11.09 24.53 2.61
C LYS A 499 -9.80 23.78 2.93
N GLY A 500 -9.91 22.54 3.42
CA GLY A 500 -8.76 21.71 3.80
C GLY A 500 -8.09 22.21 5.07
N ILE A 501 -8.85 22.80 6.00
CA ILE A 501 -8.35 23.43 7.22
C ILE A 501 -8.69 22.57 8.43
N VAL A 502 -7.70 22.33 9.28
CA VAL A 502 -7.86 21.67 10.58
C VAL A 502 -7.34 22.61 11.66
N LYS A 503 -8.19 22.98 12.62
CA LYS A 503 -7.84 23.93 13.68
C LYS A 503 -7.99 23.27 15.05
N ARG A 504 -6.99 23.36 15.91
CA ARG A 504 -7.12 23.01 17.33
C ARG A 504 -8.11 23.96 17.99
N ILE A 505 -9.05 23.40 18.73
CA ILE A 505 -10.03 24.16 19.51
C ILE A 505 -9.86 23.78 20.98
N THR A 506 -9.99 24.77 21.86
CA THR A 506 -9.84 24.61 23.31
C THR A 506 -11.03 23.88 23.92
#